data_AF-A0A7C2WBT0-F1
#
_entry.id   AF-A0A7C2WBT0-F1
#
_cell.length_a   1.000
_cell.length_b   1.000
_cell.length_c   1.000
_cell.angle_alpha   90.00
_cell.angle_beta   90.00
_cell.angle_gamma   90.00
#
_symmetry.space_group_name_H-M   'P 1'
#
loop_
_entity.id
_entity.type
_entity.pdbx_description
1 polymer ?
#
loop_
_entity_poly.entity_id
_entity_poly.type
_entity_poly.pdbx_seq_one_letter_code
_entity_poly.pdbx_strand_id
1 'polypeptide(L)'
;MSVAPRILEIGSSPHIKTRESVEDIMFNVAMALLPIALFAVWNFGLSALLLLLTTTSACILAEHLYCVFTGKPTSIRDWSVVITGLILGLTLPPGTPLWMGVVGGVFGVLVAKMLFGGIGYNCFNPALVGRAFLQIAFPGAITYWAPSALPGRFTSVLP
;
A
#
# COMPACT_ATOMS: atom_id res chain seq x y z
N MET A 1 2.25 39.44 48.27
CA MET A 1 1.60 38.19 47.81
C MET A 1 2.50 37.57 46.74
N SER A 2 3.23 36.51 47.08
CA SER A 2 4.13 35.82 46.16
C SER A 2 3.30 34.93 45.23
N VAL A 3 3.20 35.28 43.95
CA VAL A 3 2.54 34.45 42.94
C VAL A 3 3.49 33.31 42.62
N ALA A 4 3.16 32.09 43.06
CA ALA A 4 3.96 30.91 42.73
C ALA A 4 4.03 30.77 41.19
N PRO A 5 5.21 30.48 40.62
CA PRO A 5 5.35 30.31 39.18
C PRO A 5 4.52 29.11 38.72
N ARG A 6 3.55 29.34 37.85
CA ARG A 6 2.75 28.29 37.22
C ARG A 6 3.64 27.60 36.17
N ILE A 7 4.04 26.37 36.44
CA ILE A 7 4.80 25.55 35.48
C ILE A 7 3.86 25.26 34.30
N LEU A 8 4.19 25.80 33.13
CA LEU A 8 3.50 25.51 31.88
C LEU A 8 4.21 24.31 31.24
N GLU A 9 3.53 23.17 31.13
CA GLU A 9 4.03 22.05 30.35
C GLU A 9 3.93 22.38 28.85
N ILE A 10 5.07 22.71 28.25
CA ILE A 10 5.19 22.92 26.80
C ILE A 10 5.52 21.56 26.18
N GLY A 11 4.49 20.84 25.76
CA GLY A 11 4.61 19.61 24.98
C GLY A 11 4.47 19.88 23.48
N SER A 12 5.05 19.02 22.64
CA SER A 12 4.68 19.01 21.22
C SER A 12 3.27 18.45 21.06
N SER A 13 2.47 19.03 20.15
CA SER A 13 1.16 18.49 19.75
C SER A 13 1.25 16.99 19.40
N PRO A 14 0.17 16.20 19.63
CA PRO A 14 -1.19 16.62 19.97
C PRO A 14 -1.44 16.67 21.48
N HIS A 15 -2.12 17.73 21.92
CA HIS A 15 -2.51 17.94 23.33
C HIS A 15 -3.85 17.27 23.69
N ILE A 16 -4.64 16.86 22.69
CA ILE A 16 -5.91 16.15 22.85
C ILE A 16 -5.73 14.76 22.24
N LYS A 17 -5.78 13.72 23.06
CA LYS A 17 -5.71 12.32 22.62
C LYS A 17 -7.13 11.80 22.42
N THR A 18 -7.52 11.57 21.17
CA THR A 18 -8.75 10.84 20.84
C THR A 18 -8.52 9.33 21.04
N ARG A 19 -9.60 8.56 21.25
CA ARG A 19 -9.52 7.10 21.43
C ARG A 19 -9.19 6.32 20.15
N GLU A 20 -9.28 6.96 18.98
CA GLU A 20 -9.01 6.31 17.70
C GLU A 20 -7.50 6.20 17.47
N SER A 21 -7.04 4.97 17.23
CA SER A 21 -5.64 4.70 16.92
C SER A 21 -5.39 4.80 15.41
N VAL A 22 -4.13 4.99 15.02
CA VAL A 22 -3.72 4.95 13.60
C VAL A 22 -4.08 3.59 12.99
N GLU A 23 -3.99 2.50 13.77
CA GLU A 23 -4.37 1.16 13.33
C GLU A 23 -5.86 1.07 12.98
N ASP A 24 -6.75 1.65 13.79
CA ASP A 24 -8.19 1.68 13.52
C ASP A 24 -8.51 2.46 12.24
N ILE A 25 -7.85 3.60 12.06
CA ILE A 25 -8.03 4.44 10.87
C ILE A 25 -7.55 3.69 9.62
N MET A 26 -6.37 3.06 9.68
CA MET A 26 -5.84 2.29 8.55
C MET A 26 -6.69 1.05 8.25
N PHE A 27 -7.20 0.36 9.27
CA PHE A 27 -8.15 -0.74 9.09
C PHE A 27 -9.41 -0.27 8.36
N ASN A 28 -9.99 0.86 8.76
CA ASN A 28 -11.15 1.44 8.08
C ASN A 28 -10.85 1.78 6.61
N VAL A 29 -9.66 2.30 6.31
CA VAL A 29 -9.21 2.54 4.92
C VAL A 29 -9.10 1.23 4.14
N ALA A 30 -8.51 0.18 4.73
CA ALA A 30 -8.43 -1.14 4.10
C ALA A 30 -9.83 -1.70 3.80
N MET A 31 -10.76 -1.57 4.76
CA MET A 31 -12.15 -1.97 4.58
C MET A 31 -12.87 -1.15 3.50
N ALA A 32 -12.60 0.16 3.40
CA ALA A 32 -13.14 1.02 2.36
C ALA A 32 -12.63 0.67 0.96
N LEU A 33 -11.43 0.08 0.85
CA LEU A 33 -10.88 -0.39 -0.43
C LEU A 33 -11.50 -1.73 -0.90
N LEU A 34 -12.04 -2.54 0.01
CA LEU A 34 -12.64 -3.83 -0.33
C LEU A 34 -13.75 -3.75 -1.40
N PRO A 35 -14.77 -2.87 -1.31
CA PRO A 35 -15.81 -2.81 -2.35
C PRO A 35 -15.23 -2.46 -3.73
N ILE A 36 -14.19 -1.62 -3.78
CA ILE A 36 -13.50 -1.25 -5.02
C ILE A 36 -12.71 -2.45 -5.56
N ALA A 37 -11.99 -3.16 -4.69
CA ALA A 37 -11.27 -4.38 -5.07
C ALA A 37 -12.20 -5.48 -5.58
N LEU A 38 -13.34 -5.70 -4.91
CA LEU A 38 -14.35 -6.65 -5.35
C LEU A 38 -14.94 -6.26 -6.71
N PHE A 39 -15.21 -4.98 -6.94
CA PHE A 39 -15.67 -4.51 -8.24
C PHE A 39 -14.61 -4.68 -9.34
N ALA A 40 -13.34 -4.43 -9.04
CA ALA A 40 -12.23 -4.67 -9.97
C ALA A 40 -12.13 -6.15 -10.36
N VAL A 41 -12.23 -7.06 -9.38
CA VAL A 41 -12.25 -8.52 -9.61
C VAL A 41 -13.48 -8.96 -10.37
N TRP A 42 -14.67 -8.38 -10.09
CA TRP A 42 -15.86 -8.65 -10.90
C TRP A 42 -15.60 -8.26 -12.36
N ASN A 43 -15.07 -7.06 -12.60
CA ASN A 43 -14.96 -6.52 -13.94
C ASN A 43 -13.90 -7.26 -14.79
N PHE A 44 -12.72 -7.50 -14.22
CA PHE A 44 -11.54 -8.01 -14.93
C PHE A 44 -11.18 -9.48 -14.60
N GLY A 45 -11.88 -10.08 -13.64
CA GLY A 45 -11.78 -11.51 -13.33
C GLY A 45 -10.48 -11.93 -12.64
N LEU A 46 -9.98 -13.09 -13.06
CA LEU A 46 -8.86 -13.80 -12.41
C LEU A 46 -7.57 -12.97 -12.43
N SER A 47 -7.30 -12.26 -13.53
CA SER A 47 -6.07 -11.46 -13.68
C SER A 47 -5.97 -10.34 -12.65
N ALA A 48 -7.07 -9.62 -12.40
CA ALA A 48 -7.10 -8.57 -11.37
C ALA A 48 -6.98 -9.16 -9.96
N LEU A 49 -7.61 -10.30 -9.69
CA LEU A 49 -7.48 -10.98 -8.41
C LEU A 49 -6.02 -11.40 -8.15
N LEU A 50 -5.38 -12.04 -9.12
CA LEU A 50 -3.98 -12.45 -9.03
C LEU A 50 -3.06 -11.24 -8.86
N LEU A 51 -3.31 -10.15 -9.59
CA LEU A 51 -2.50 -8.94 -9.48
C LEU A 51 -2.62 -8.32 -8.07
N LEU A 52 -3.83 -8.18 -7.53
CA LEU A 52 -4.05 -7.66 -6.18
C LEU A 52 -3.39 -8.53 -5.11
N LEU A 53 -3.53 -9.86 -5.22
CA LEU A 53 -2.91 -10.79 -4.28
C LEU A 53 -1.39 -10.75 -4.36
N THR A 54 -0.83 -10.69 -5.57
CA THR A 54 0.63 -10.65 -5.77
C THR A 54 1.25 -9.34 -5.32
N THR A 55 0.66 -8.18 -5.63
CA THR A 55 1.19 -6.89 -5.15
C THR A 55 1.08 -6.78 -3.64
N THR A 56 -0.04 -7.21 -3.06
CA THR A 56 -0.26 -7.18 -1.61
C THR A 56 0.68 -8.11 -0.87
N SER A 57 0.80 -9.37 -1.32
CA SER A 57 1.75 -10.32 -0.72
C SER A 57 3.20 -9.85 -0.88
N ALA A 58 3.59 -9.32 -2.04
CA ALA A 58 4.93 -8.79 -2.26
C ALA A 58 5.26 -7.63 -1.32
N CYS A 59 4.33 -6.68 -1.13
CA CYS A 59 4.52 -5.57 -0.20
C CYS A 59 4.67 -6.06 1.25
N ILE A 60 3.78 -6.96 1.70
CA ILE A 60 3.84 -7.54 3.06
C ILE A 60 5.17 -8.27 3.27
N LEU A 61 5.58 -9.10 2.31
CA LEU A 61 6.84 -9.84 2.38
C LEU A 61 8.04 -8.90 2.39
N ALA A 62 8.07 -7.88 1.53
CA ALA A 62 9.16 -6.90 1.48
C ALA A 62 9.32 -6.17 2.82
N GLU A 63 8.23 -5.72 3.41
CA GLU A 63 8.22 -5.08 4.73
C GLU A 63 8.66 -6.05 5.83
N HIS A 64 8.11 -7.26 5.85
CA HIS A 64 8.47 -8.26 6.84
C HIS A 64 9.95 -8.59 6.81
N LEU A 65 10.49 -8.87 5.62
CA LEU A 65 11.90 -9.17 5.41
C LEU A 65 12.78 -7.99 5.84
N TYR A 66 12.40 -6.75 5.49
CA TYR A 66 13.13 -5.56 5.92
C TYR A 66 13.17 -5.41 7.45
N CYS A 67 12.04 -5.60 8.13
CA CYS A 67 11.98 -5.57 9.60
C CYS A 67 12.88 -6.63 10.22
N VAL A 68 12.84 -7.86 9.69
CA VAL A 68 13.68 -8.98 10.15
C VAL A 68 15.16 -8.65 9.96
N PHE A 69 15.57 -8.16 8.78
CA PHE A 69 16.97 -7.82 8.52
C PHE A 69 17.48 -6.62 9.33
N THR A 70 16.60 -5.68 9.69
CA THR A 70 16.95 -4.50 10.47
C THR A 70 16.79 -4.72 11.98
N GLY A 71 16.32 -5.89 12.41
CA GLY A 71 16.04 -6.18 13.82
C GLY A 71 14.93 -5.31 14.44
N LYS A 72 14.07 -4.70 13.60
CA LYS A 72 12.95 -3.86 14.04
C LYS A 72 11.69 -4.71 14.28
N PRO A 73 10.80 -4.31 15.18
CA PRO A 73 9.51 -4.99 15.34
C PRO A 73 8.74 -4.96 14.01
N THR A 74 8.05 -6.05 13.70
CA THR A 74 7.27 -6.17 12.46
C THR A 74 6.06 -5.22 12.48
N SER A 75 5.97 -4.30 11.53
CA SER A 75 4.89 -3.33 11.40
C SER A 75 3.64 -3.86 10.68
N ILE A 76 3.59 -5.15 10.33
CA ILE A 76 2.50 -5.75 9.53
C ILE A 76 1.10 -5.49 10.09
N ARG A 77 0.98 -5.34 11.42
CA ARG A 77 -0.31 -5.09 12.10
C ARG A 77 -0.87 -3.68 11.86
N ASP A 78 -0.07 -2.76 11.32
CA ASP A 78 -0.48 -1.37 11.08
C ASP A 78 -1.40 -1.17 9.85
N TRP A 79 -1.69 -2.25 9.10
CA TRP A 79 -2.47 -2.28 7.85
C TRP A 79 -1.93 -1.44 6.69
N SER A 80 -0.95 -0.59 6.91
CA SER A 80 -0.47 0.39 5.93
C SER A 80 0.21 -0.28 4.74
N VAL A 81 0.91 -1.39 4.97
CA VAL A 81 1.54 -2.17 3.88
C VAL A 81 0.50 -2.91 3.03
N VAL A 82 -0.59 -3.37 3.65
CA VAL A 82 -1.72 -4.00 2.96
C VAL A 82 -2.39 -2.99 2.04
N ILE A 83 -2.69 -1.80 2.57
CA ILE A 83 -3.24 -0.66 1.79
C ILE A 83 -2.30 -0.29 0.65
N THR A 84 -0.99 -0.24 0.89
CA THR A 84 0.02 0.07 -0.14
C THR A 84 -0.05 -0.94 -1.28
N GLY A 85 -0.08 -2.24 -0.98
CA GLY A 85 -0.17 -3.29 -1.99
C GLY A 85 -1.50 -3.31 -2.75
N LEU A 86 -2.61 -3.07 -2.05
CA LEU A 86 -3.94 -2.97 -2.66
C LEU A 86 -4.03 -1.77 -3.61
N ILE A 87 -3.60 -0.58 -3.17
CA ILE A 87 -3.61 0.63 -4.01
C ILE A 87 -2.70 0.43 -5.22
N LEU A 88 -1.50 -0.14 -5.04
CA LEU A 88 -0.62 -0.41 -6.17
C LEU A 88 -1.32 -1.32 -7.20
N GLY A 89 -1.87 -2.46 -6.77
CA GLY A 89 -2.56 -3.39 -7.66
C GLY A 89 -3.79 -2.77 -8.34
N LEU A 90 -4.58 -1.96 -7.62
CA LEU A 90 -5.74 -1.26 -8.17
C LEU A 90 -5.38 -0.19 -9.20
N THR A 91 -4.16 0.36 -9.15
CA THR A 91 -3.72 1.35 -10.12
C THR A 91 -3.12 0.73 -11.38
N LEU A 92 -2.66 -0.52 -11.32
CA LEU A 92 -2.03 -1.20 -12.44
C LEU A 92 -3.08 -1.81 -13.40
N PRO A 93 -2.79 -1.86 -14.72
CA PRO A 93 -3.63 -2.62 -15.64
C PRO A 93 -3.74 -4.09 -15.22
N PRO A 94 -4.91 -4.73 -15.37
CA PRO A 94 -5.14 -6.10 -14.90
C PRO A 94 -4.36 -7.16 -15.70
N GLY A 95 -3.86 -6.83 -16.90
CA GLY A 95 -2.95 -7.66 -17.70
C GLY A 95 -1.48 -7.45 -17.35
N THR A 96 -1.15 -6.66 -16.33
CA THR A 96 0.26 -6.46 -15.94
C THR A 96 0.87 -7.80 -15.51
N PRO A 97 2.03 -8.20 -16.06
CA PRO A 97 2.72 -9.40 -15.62
C PRO A 97 2.97 -9.38 -14.11
N LEU A 98 2.62 -10.47 -13.42
CA LEU A 98 2.63 -10.52 -11.95
C LEU A 98 4.00 -10.18 -11.35
N TRP A 99 5.09 -10.59 -12.01
CA TRP A 99 6.46 -10.27 -11.57
C TRP A 99 6.74 -8.76 -11.58
N MET A 100 6.17 -7.99 -12.52
CA MET A 100 6.31 -6.53 -12.53
C MET A 100 5.62 -5.92 -11.31
N GLY A 101 4.43 -6.43 -10.97
CA GLY A 101 3.72 -6.04 -9.75
C GLY A 101 4.55 -6.28 -8.49
N VAL A 102 5.24 -7.43 -8.41
CA VAL A 102 6.17 -7.75 -7.32
C VAL A 102 7.31 -6.73 -7.24
N VAL A 103 7.99 -6.46 -8.35
CA VAL A 103 9.12 -5.51 -8.37
C VAL A 103 8.67 -4.10 -7.97
N GLY A 104 7.54 -3.63 -8.49
CA GLY A 104 6.99 -2.32 -8.13
C GLY A 104 6.59 -2.22 -6.66
N GLY A 105 6.00 -3.28 -6.10
CA GLY A 105 5.64 -3.35 -4.68
C GLY A 105 6.87 -3.34 -3.77
N VAL A 106 7.88 -4.15 -4.08
CA VAL A 106 9.14 -4.20 -3.36
C VAL A 106 9.85 -2.83 -3.41
N PHE A 107 9.93 -2.21 -4.59
CA PHE A 107 10.55 -0.89 -4.74
C PHE A 107 9.80 0.18 -3.94
N GLY A 108 8.47 0.23 -4.04
CA GLY A 108 7.63 1.16 -3.29
C GLY A 108 7.82 1.01 -1.78
N VAL A 109 7.78 -0.22 -1.26
CA VAL A 109 7.97 -0.46 0.18
C VAL A 109 9.38 -0.14 0.64
N LEU A 110 10.41 -0.67 -0.03
CA LEU A 110 11.78 -0.51 0.45
C LEU A 110 12.30 0.92 0.28
N VAL A 111 12.07 1.53 -0.88
CA VAL A 111 12.63 2.85 -1.20
C VAL A 111 11.76 3.98 -0.70
N ALA A 112 10.43 3.88 -0.83
CA ALA A 112 9.54 5.00 -0.49
C ALA A 112 8.98 4.94 0.94
N LYS A 113 8.92 3.74 1.57
CA LYS A 113 8.48 3.60 2.97
C LYS A 113 9.66 3.38 3.92
N MET A 114 10.44 2.34 3.69
CA MET A 114 11.41 1.86 4.68
C MET A 114 12.68 2.71 4.78
N LEU A 115 13.16 3.25 3.66
CA LEU A 115 14.32 4.14 3.63
C LEU A 115 14.12 5.41 4.48
N PHE A 116 12.88 5.91 4.56
CA PHE A 116 12.53 7.11 5.31
C PHE A 116 12.20 6.84 6.79
N GLY A 117 12.25 5.57 7.23
CA GLY A 117 12.00 5.20 8.62
C GLY A 117 10.65 4.55 8.89
N GLY A 118 9.82 4.33 7.86
CA GLY A 118 8.54 3.62 7.97
C GLY A 118 7.34 4.55 8.14
N ILE A 119 6.24 4.00 8.68
CA ILE A 119 4.95 4.71 8.76
C ILE A 119 5.09 6.05 9.52
N GLY A 120 4.49 7.11 8.97
CA GLY A 120 4.57 8.47 9.52
C GLY A 120 5.77 9.30 9.05
N TYR A 121 6.79 8.68 8.47
CA TYR A 121 7.97 9.38 7.93
C TYR A 121 8.05 9.37 6.40
N ASN A 122 7.09 8.72 5.73
CA ASN A 122 7.04 8.63 4.27
C ASN A 122 6.77 10.01 3.67
N CYS A 123 7.73 10.57 2.94
CA CYS A 123 7.54 11.85 2.23
C CYS A 123 6.52 11.73 1.08
N PHE A 124 6.46 10.54 0.46
CA PHE A 124 5.57 10.24 -0.67
C PHE A 124 4.73 9.00 -0.39
N ASN A 125 3.60 8.85 -1.11
CA ASN A 125 2.79 7.63 -1.05
C ASN A 125 3.59 6.44 -1.64
N PRO A 126 3.89 5.39 -0.85
CA PRO A 126 4.72 4.29 -1.31
C PRO A 126 4.14 3.52 -2.50
N ALA A 127 2.81 3.38 -2.58
CA ALA A 127 2.15 2.70 -3.70
C ALA A 127 2.32 3.49 -5.00
N LEU A 128 2.17 4.82 -4.93
CA LEU A 128 2.33 5.68 -6.11
C LEU A 128 3.79 5.80 -6.55
N VAL A 129 4.75 5.73 -5.63
CA VAL A 129 6.17 5.65 -5.99
C VAL A 129 6.46 4.32 -6.70
N GLY A 130 5.93 3.20 -6.22
CA GLY A 130 6.02 1.91 -6.91
C GLY A 130 5.42 1.96 -8.32
N ARG A 131 4.24 2.60 -8.47
CA ARG A 131 3.63 2.84 -9.78
C ARG A 131 4.50 3.71 -10.68
N ALA A 132 5.02 4.83 -10.17
CA ALA A 132 5.85 5.74 -10.94
C ALA A 132 7.13 5.06 -11.43
N PHE A 133 7.75 4.24 -10.58
CA PHE A 133 8.89 3.41 -10.96
C PHE A 133 8.53 2.47 -12.13
N LEU A 134 7.43 1.72 -12.01
CA LEU A 134 6.98 0.83 -13.08
C LEU A 134 6.62 1.58 -14.36
N GLN A 135 6.10 2.81 -14.25
CA GLN A 135 5.74 3.62 -15.41
C GLN A 135 6.98 4.09 -16.18
N ILE A 136 8.07 4.39 -15.46
CA ILE A 136 9.36 4.77 -16.06
C ILE A 136 10.06 3.53 -16.65
N ALA A 137 10.08 2.42 -15.92
CA ALA A 137 10.80 1.21 -16.31
C ALA A 137 10.07 0.39 -17.39
N PHE A 138 8.73 0.33 -17.34
CA PHE A 138 7.90 -0.53 -18.18
C PHE A 138 6.68 0.22 -18.74
N PRO A 139 6.87 1.31 -19.51
CA PRO A 139 5.78 2.17 -19.96
C PRO A 139 4.72 1.39 -20.77
N GLY A 140 5.13 0.50 -21.67
CA GLY A 140 4.22 -0.27 -22.51
C GLY A 140 3.22 -1.12 -21.71
N ALA A 141 3.69 -1.79 -20.65
CA ALA A 141 2.85 -2.62 -19.79
C ALA A 141 1.85 -1.78 -18.99
N ILE A 142 2.27 -0.59 -18.50
CA ILE A 142 1.40 0.31 -17.72
C ILE A 142 0.36 1.02 -18.60
N THR A 143 0.67 1.27 -19.87
CA THR A 143 -0.25 1.92 -20.81
C THR A 143 -1.24 0.97 -21.48
N TYR A 144 -1.14 -0.33 -21.21
CA TYR A 144 -2.05 -1.31 -21.79
C TYR A 144 -3.47 -1.16 -21.23
N TRP A 145 -4.45 -1.08 -22.12
CA TRP A 145 -5.87 -1.01 -21.77
C TRP A 145 -6.56 -2.33 -22.05
N ALA A 146 -6.95 -3.03 -20.98
CA ALA A 146 -7.78 -4.22 -21.10
C ALA A 146 -9.27 -3.83 -21.17
N PRO A 147 -10.05 -4.38 -22.12
CA PRO A 147 -11.49 -4.13 -22.18
C PRO A 147 -12.19 -4.73 -20.94
N SER A 148 -13.24 -4.04 -20.48
CA SER A 148 -14.05 -4.46 -19.34
C SER A 148 -14.94 -5.66 -19.71
N ALA A 149 -15.21 -6.52 -18.72
CA ALA A 149 -16.20 -7.60 -18.82
C ALA A 149 -16.02 -8.59 -19.98
N LEU A 150 -14.77 -8.98 -20.26
CA LEU A 150 -14.45 -10.00 -21.26
C LEU A 150 -15.12 -11.37 -20.98
N PRO A 151 -15.63 -12.07 -22.01
CA PRO A 151 -16.03 -13.47 -21.90
C PRO A 151 -14.84 -14.33 -21.44
N GLY A 152 -15.05 -15.19 -20.44
CA GLY A 152 -13.98 -16.06 -19.93
C GLY A 152 -12.99 -15.40 -18.95
N ARG A 153 -13.27 -14.19 -18.45
CA ARG A 153 -12.41 -13.47 -17.47
C ARG A 153 -12.06 -14.26 -16.20
N PHE A 154 -12.84 -15.26 -15.81
CA PHE A 154 -12.55 -16.12 -14.65
C PHE A 154 -11.87 -17.45 -15.01
N THR A 155 -11.77 -17.78 -16.30
CA THR A 155 -11.23 -19.05 -16.80
C THR A 155 -9.85 -18.90 -17.43
N SER A 156 -9.51 -17.70 -17.92
CA SER A 156 -8.20 -17.42 -18.52
C SER A 156 -7.61 -16.11 -17.97
N VAL A 157 -6.28 -16.08 -17.89
CA VAL A 157 -5.53 -14.86 -17.53
C VAL A 157 -5.42 -13.97 -18.76
N LEU A 158 -5.47 -12.66 -18.55
CA LEU A 158 -5.27 -11.66 -19.60
C LEU A 158 -3.81 -11.70 -20.06
N PRO A 159 -3.56 -11.56 -21.38
CA PRO A 159 -2.21 -11.49 -21.92
C PRO A 159 -1.46 -10.23 -21.48
#